data_AF-A0A2N1TQU2-F1
#
_entry.id   AF-A0A2N1TQU2-F1
#
_cell.length_a   1.000
_cell.length_b   1.000
_cell.length_c   1.000
_cell.angle_alpha   90.00
_cell.angle_beta   90.00
_cell.angle_gamma   90.00
#
_symmetry.space_group_name_H-M   'P 1'
#
loop_
_entity.id
_entity.type
_entity.pdbx_description
1 polymer ?
#
loop_
_entity_poly.entity_id
_entity_poly.type
_entity_poly.pdbx_seq_one_letter_code
_entity_poly.pdbx_strand_id
1 'polypeptide(L)'
;MLPTKNGQIFILLKLVPFMRTVRILSISLLAMLLAATLLADSATRLKTDTEKTFFNEVIQACQSATAGIKTTWEEDSRSGDKNDDRITEDSEKYPLVHYFNISWADNAKIQEARTRSDTELAALAPKLQARVASTDTTAFEELANKMGKAAEAGDMVEVARLQKEAEVMAKQMEEGSKSFNQEVESIVEKNLPHDVNLTVRIAINKFYESFNKEPQTGKLSDGTSFYRVEDSRNNSGTWIEGTTFIFLGNEWKAGKDNDISIMQHPEHVEKPSASVRSIVVSVEADGKRALDALNSMNLSALKALIK
;
A
#
# COMPACT_ATOMS: atom_id res chain seq x y z
N MET A 1 -63.13 -62.32 -27.93
CA MET A 1 -63.46 -62.26 -26.50
C MET A 1 -62.92 -60.96 -25.93
N LEU A 2 -63.80 -60.06 -25.51
CA LEU A 2 -63.52 -58.98 -24.55
C LEU A 2 -63.04 -59.61 -23.21
N PRO A 3 -62.21 -58.94 -22.38
CA PRO A 3 -62.64 -57.69 -21.73
C PRO A 3 -61.61 -56.57 -21.50
N THR A 4 -62.26 -55.43 -21.23
CA THR A 4 -61.94 -54.11 -20.71
C THR A 4 -60.97 -54.03 -19.51
N LYS A 5 -60.20 -52.92 -19.41
CA LYS A 5 -60.49 -51.76 -18.54
C LYS A 5 -59.36 -50.69 -18.48
N ASN A 6 -59.80 -49.44 -18.64
CA ASN A 6 -59.48 -48.23 -17.87
C ASN A 6 -58.08 -47.58 -17.92
N GLY A 7 -58.07 -46.31 -18.35
CA GLY A 7 -57.77 -45.22 -17.42
C GLY A 7 -56.67 -44.23 -17.81
N GLN A 8 -57.11 -42.99 -18.09
CA GLN A 8 -56.48 -41.72 -17.72
C GLN A 8 -55.19 -41.29 -18.45
N ILE A 9 -54.85 -40.03 -18.68
CA ILE A 9 -55.48 -38.70 -18.57
C ILE A 9 -54.59 -37.81 -19.45
N PHE A 10 -55.20 -36.94 -20.24
CA PHE A 10 -54.55 -35.85 -20.96
C PHE A 10 -53.83 -34.89 -19.98
N ILE A 11 -52.50 -34.77 -20.07
CA ILE A 11 -51.76 -33.62 -19.52
C ILE A 11 -50.82 -33.08 -20.61
N LEU A 12 -51.39 -32.23 -21.46
CA LEU A 12 -50.67 -31.29 -22.31
C LEU A 12 -50.50 -30.01 -21.49
N LEU A 13 -49.58 -30.02 -20.51
CA LEU A 13 -49.34 -28.87 -19.65
C LEU A 13 -48.37 -27.90 -20.34
N LYS A 14 -48.92 -26.73 -20.65
CA LYS A 14 -48.29 -25.56 -21.26
C LYS A 14 -47.01 -25.13 -20.52
N LEU A 15 -45.84 -25.54 -21.02
CA LEU A 15 -44.52 -25.00 -20.66
C LEU A 15 -44.23 -23.67 -21.39
N VAL A 16 -45.12 -22.67 -21.29
CA VAL A 16 -44.97 -21.41 -22.04
C VAL A 16 -44.93 -20.11 -21.21
N PRO A 17 -45.22 -20.03 -19.89
CA PRO A 17 -45.00 -18.77 -19.17
C PRO A 17 -43.61 -18.66 -18.51
N PHE A 18 -42.91 -19.76 -18.21
CA PHE A 18 -41.73 -19.72 -17.33
C PHE A 18 -40.45 -19.18 -17.98
N MET A 19 -40.28 -19.32 -19.30
CA MET A 19 -39.10 -18.78 -20.00
C MET A 19 -39.17 -17.26 -20.26
N ARG A 20 -40.34 -16.63 -20.15
CA ARG A 20 -40.48 -15.18 -20.33
C ARG A 20 -40.03 -14.39 -19.10
N THR A 21 -40.33 -14.88 -17.89
CA THR A 21 -39.94 -14.21 -16.64
C THR A 21 -38.44 -14.31 -16.36
N VAL A 22 -37.78 -15.42 -16.68
CA VAL A 22 -36.31 -15.58 -16.52
C VAL A 22 -35.52 -14.67 -17.48
N ARG A 23 -36.01 -14.47 -18.72
CA ARG A 23 -35.40 -13.51 -19.65
C ARG A 23 -35.56 -12.06 -19.21
N ILE A 24 -36.70 -11.69 -18.64
CA ILE A 24 -36.91 -10.32 -18.12
C ILE A 24 -36.03 -10.07 -16.89
N LEU A 25 -35.92 -11.04 -15.96
CA LEU A 25 -35.04 -10.91 -14.78
C LEU A 25 -33.56 -10.78 -15.17
N SER A 26 -33.12 -11.53 -16.20
CA SER A 26 -31.74 -11.50 -16.68
C SER A 26 -31.38 -10.18 -17.37
N ILE A 27 -32.33 -9.58 -18.11
CA ILE A 27 -32.14 -8.27 -18.75
C ILE A 27 -32.11 -7.15 -17.70
N SER A 28 -32.97 -7.21 -16.68
CA SER A 28 -32.97 -6.22 -15.59
C SER A 28 -31.71 -6.29 -14.73
N LEU A 29 -31.19 -7.49 -14.46
CA LEU A 29 -29.92 -7.67 -13.72
C LEU A 29 -28.72 -7.20 -14.54
N LEU A 30 -28.70 -7.47 -15.85
CA LEU A 30 -27.65 -6.97 -16.76
C LEU A 30 -27.72 -5.44 -16.91
N ALA A 31 -28.91 -4.86 -16.98
CA ALA A 31 -29.11 -3.40 -17.01
C ALA A 31 -28.68 -2.71 -15.70
N MET A 32 -28.92 -3.33 -14.54
CA MET A 32 -28.42 -2.82 -13.26
C MET A 32 -26.88 -2.92 -13.16
N LEU A 33 -26.28 -4.00 -13.66
CA LEU A 33 -24.82 -4.15 -13.71
C LEU A 33 -24.15 -3.15 -14.68
N LEU A 34 -24.79 -2.83 -15.81
CA LEU A 34 -24.34 -1.81 -16.77
C LEU A 34 -24.55 -0.36 -16.27
N ALA A 35 -25.59 -0.11 -15.47
CA ALA A 35 -25.81 1.20 -14.85
C ALA A 35 -24.81 1.48 -13.70
N ALA A 36 -24.35 0.44 -13.00
CA ALA A 36 -23.37 0.56 -11.92
C ALA A 36 -21.95 0.93 -12.42
N THR A 37 -21.62 0.66 -13.69
CA THR A 37 -20.29 0.99 -14.25
C THR A 37 -20.16 2.42 -14.79
N LEU A 38 -21.26 3.16 -14.93
CA LEU A 38 -21.28 4.53 -15.49
C LEU A 38 -21.17 5.65 -14.45
N LEU A 39 -21.19 5.32 -13.15
CA LEU A 39 -21.21 6.29 -12.06
C LEU A 39 -19.88 6.42 -11.29
N ALA A 40 -18.80 5.79 -11.78
CA ALA A 40 -17.51 5.80 -11.09
C ALA A 40 -16.53 6.89 -11.60
N ASP A 41 -16.77 7.46 -12.78
CA ASP A 41 -15.98 8.60 -13.25
C ASP A 41 -16.60 9.90 -12.73
N SER A 42 -15.95 10.50 -11.73
CA SER A 42 -16.34 11.83 -11.25
C SER A 42 -16.33 12.81 -12.42
N ALA A 43 -17.42 13.54 -12.61
CA ALA A 43 -17.47 14.57 -13.66
C ALA A 43 -16.31 15.56 -13.48
N THR A 44 -15.67 15.93 -14.59
CA THR A 44 -14.55 16.87 -14.60
C THR A 44 -14.88 18.07 -15.47
N ARG A 45 -14.33 19.23 -15.14
CA ARG A 45 -14.40 20.46 -15.93
C ARG A 45 -13.01 21.02 -16.22
N LEU A 46 -12.93 21.96 -17.15
CA LEU A 46 -11.70 22.74 -17.34
C LEU A 46 -11.42 23.60 -16.10
N LYS A 47 -10.14 23.73 -15.76
CA LYS A 47 -9.67 24.67 -14.75
C LYS A 47 -9.92 26.11 -15.21
N THR A 48 -10.38 26.93 -14.27
CA THR A 48 -10.42 28.40 -14.41
C THR A 48 -9.01 28.98 -14.39
N ASP A 49 -8.84 30.22 -14.83
CA ASP A 49 -7.53 30.89 -14.83
C ASP A 49 -6.92 31.02 -13.42
N THR A 50 -7.78 31.21 -12.41
CA THR A 50 -7.38 31.25 -11.00
C THR A 50 -6.82 29.90 -10.55
N GLU A 51 -7.47 28.79 -10.91
CA GLU A 51 -7.01 27.44 -10.57
C GLU A 51 -5.70 27.10 -11.29
N LYS A 52 -5.59 27.47 -12.58
CA LYS A 52 -4.34 27.29 -13.35
C LYS A 52 -3.19 28.04 -12.69
N THR A 53 -3.42 29.29 -12.31
CA THR A 53 -2.44 30.13 -11.62
C THR A 53 -2.02 29.50 -10.29
N PHE A 54 -2.99 29.07 -9.48
CA PHE A 54 -2.73 28.37 -8.22
C PHE A 54 -1.81 27.16 -8.41
N PHE A 55 -2.14 26.25 -9.33
CA PHE A 55 -1.32 25.05 -9.55
C PHE A 55 0.06 25.39 -10.09
N ASN A 56 0.18 26.36 -10.99
CA ASN A 56 1.48 26.78 -11.54
C ASN A 56 2.38 27.38 -10.45
N GLU A 57 1.85 28.27 -9.60
CA GLU A 57 2.60 28.84 -8.47
C GLU A 57 3.05 27.76 -7.49
N VAL A 58 2.14 26.84 -7.14
CA VAL A 58 2.42 25.71 -6.25
C VAL A 58 3.51 24.79 -6.81
N ILE A 59 3.38 24.37 -8.07
CA ILE A 59 4.35 23.47 -8.72
C ILE A 59 5.74 24.13 -8.75
N GLN A 60 5.81 25.40 -9.16
CA GLN A 60 7.07 26.15 -9.21
C GLN A 60 7.71 26.28 -7.82
N ALA A 61 6.91 26.55 -6.78
CA ALA A 61 7.42 26.63 -5.41
C ALA A 61 7.94 25.27 -4.91
N CYS A 62 7.25 24.16 -5.20
CA CYS A 62 7.71 22.81 -4.86
C CYS A 62 9.03 22.45 -5.57
N GLN A 63 9.13 22.76 -6.88
CA GLN A 63 10.35 22.56 -7.65
C GLN A 63 11.51 23.42 -7.10
N SER A 64 11.26 24.69 -6.82
CA SER A 64 12.24 25.60 -6.21
C SER A 64 12.68 25.14 -4.82
N ALA A 65 11.74 24.66 -4.00
CA ALA A 65 12.01 24.14 -2.66
C ALA A 65 12.97 22.96 -2.68
N THR A 66 12.86 22.07 -3.68
CA THR A 66 13.65 20.84 -3.78
C THR A 66 14.92 20.98 -4.60
N ALA A 67 15.09 22.05 -5.38
CA ALA A 67 16.26 22.28 -6.23
C ALA A 67 17.61 22.39 -5.46
N GLY A 68 17.57 22.73 -4.17
CA GLY A 68 18.75 22.81 -3.32
C GLY A 68 19.29 21.46 -2.82
N ILE A 69 18.51 20.39 -2.95
CA ILE A 69 18.88 19.05 -2.48
C ILE A 69 19.98 18.51 -3.38
N LYS A 70 21.17 18.34 -2.81
CA LYS A 70 22.33 17.77 -3.51
C LYS A 70 22.54 16.34 -3.07
N THR A 71 22.36 15.40 -4.01
CA THR A 71 22.69 14.00 -3.82
C THR A 71 23.46 13.48 -5.04
N THR A 72 24.28 12.45 -4.84
CA THR A 72 24.93 11.69 -5.92
C THR A 72 24.04 10.55 -6.43
N TRP A 73 22.88 10.36 -5.81
CA TRP A 73 21.92 9.32 -6.15
C TRP A 73 21.10 9.68 -7.39
N GLU A 74 20.66 8.67 -8.11
CA GLU A 74 19.83 8.84 -9.30
C GLU A 74 18.40 9.22 -8.86
N GLU A 75 17.79 10.16 -9.57
CA GLU A 75 16.37 10.46 -9.39
C GLU A 75 15.56 9.27 -9.91
N ASP A 76 14.79 8.66 -9.02
CA ASP A 76 13.99 7.48 -9.28
C ASP A 76 12.59 7.89 -9.80
N SER A 77 11.98 8.89 -9.15
CA SER A 77 10.67 9.40 -9.58
C SER A 77 10.46 10.87 -9.19
N ARG A 78 9.58 11.54 -9.93
CA ARG A 78 9.11 12.90 -9.67
C ARG A 78 7.66 13.05 -10.12
N SER A 79 6.85 13.68 -9.28
CA SER A 79 5.47 14.08 -9.61
C SER A 79 5.34 15.58 -9.80
N GLY A 80 4.15 16.03 -10.20
CA GLY A 80 3.80 17.44 -10.20
C GLY A 80 4.35 18.25 -11.38
N ASP A 81 5.08 17.64 -12.31
CA ASP A 81 5.57 18.33 -13.51
C ASP A 81 4.46 18.62 -14.54
N LYS A 82 3.32 17.94 -14.43
CA LYS A 82 2.18 18.12 -15.32
C LYS A 82 0.99 18.71 -14.55
N ASN A 83 0.52 19.86 -15.03
CA ASN A 83 -0.75 20.44 -14.62
C ASN A 83 -1.81 20.01 -15.64
N ASP A 84 -2.58 18.96 -15.35
CA ASP A 84 -3.73 18.57 -16.19
C ASP A 84 -4.68 19.78 -16.31
N ASP A 85 -5.24 20.07 -17.48
CA ASP A 85 -6.19 21.18 -17.62
C ASP A 85 -7.55 20.90 -16.99
N ARG A 86 -7.81 19.67 -16.54
CA ARG A 86 -9.08 19.27 -15.92
C ARG A 86 -9.00 19.15 -14.41
N ILE A 87 -10.12 19.42 -13.75
CA ILE A 87 -10.33 19.24 -12.33
C ILE A 87 -11.72 18.67 -12.07
N THR A 88 -11.91 17.97 -10.96
CA THR A 88 -13.22 17.46 -10.53
C THR A 88 -14.22 18.61 -10.43
N GLU A 89 -15.46 18.40 -10.87
CA GLU A 89 -16.55 19.34 -10.60
C GLU A 89 -16.68 19.63 -9.10
N ASP A 90 -17.19 20.81 -8.74
CA ASP A 90 -17.35 21.28 -7.37
C ASP A 90 -16.05 21.48 -6.56
N SER A 91 -14.87 21.38 -7.18
CA SER A 91 -13.58 21.60 -6.49
C SER A 91 -13.46 23.00 -5.87
N GLU A 92 -14.22 23.98 -6.37
CA GLU A 92 -14.29 25.33 -5.79
C GLU A 92 -14.93 25.37 -4.39
N LYS A 93 -15.62 24.30 -3.96
CA LYS A 93 -16.21 24.18 -2.61
C LYS A 93 -15.19 23.82 -1.55
N TYR A 94 -13.99 23.40 -1.94
CA TYR A 94 -12.95 22.89 -1.05
C TYR A 94 -11.61 23.59 -1.32
N PRO A 95 -10.68 23.59 -0.35
CA PRO A 95 -9.32 24.04 -0.59
C PRO A 95 -8.70 23.18 -1.70
N LEU A 96 -8.10 23.81 -2.71
CA LEU A 96 -7.42 23.07 -3.77
C LEU A 96 -6.19 22.36 -3.18
N VAL A 97 -6.08 21.06 -3.44
CA VAL A 97 -4.97 20.23 -2.93
C VAL A 97 -3.96 19.93 -4.02
N HIS A 98 -2.69 19.81 -3.64
CA HIS A 98 -1.64 19.35 -4.54
C HIS A 98 -0.62 18.50 -3.79
N TYR A 99 -0.17 17.41 -4.42
CA TYR A 99 0.83 16.50 -3.88
C TYR A 99 2.02 16.43 -4.82
N PHE A 100 3.14 16.97 -4.37
CA PHE A 100 4.42 16.88 -5.04
C PHE A 100 5.26 15.81 -4.35
N ASN A 101 5.90 14.95 -5.12
CA ASN A 101 6.87 13.98 -4.62
C ASN A 101 8.09 13.91 -5.53
N ILE A 102 9.22 13.60 -4.91
CA ILE A 102 10.47 13.30 -5.60
C ILE A 102 11.25 12.28 -4.79
N SER A 103 11.79 11.27 -5.45
CA SER A 103 12.61 10.22 -4.85
C SER A 103 13.96 10.09 -5.54
N TRP A 104 14.98 9.76 -4.75
CA TRP A 104 16.29 9.35 -5.23
C TRP A 104 16.70 8.02 -4.60
N ALA A 105 17.46 7.22 -5.35
CA ALA A 105 17.91 5.91 -4.90
C ALA A 105 19.41 5.69 -5.17
N ASP A 106 20.10 5.07 -4.21
CA ASP A 106 21.46 4.54 -4.36
C ASP A 106 21.41 3.17 -5.05
N ASN A 107 21.16 3.18 -6.36
CA ASN A 107 21.03 1.96 -7.14
C ASN A 107 22.29 1.07 -7.03
N ALA A 108 23.48 1.67 -6.94
CA ALA A 108 24.72 0.92 -6.78
C ALA A 108 24.75 0.15 -5.44
N LYS A 109 24.47 0.82 -4.32
CA LYS A 109 24.44 0.19 -2.99
C LYS A 109 23.32 -0.83 -2.85
N ILE A 110 22.15 -0.58 -3.46
CA ILE A 110 21.04 -1.53 -3.53
C ILE A 110 21.48 -2.81 -4.26
N GLN A 111 22.13 -2.69 -5.42
CA GLN A 111 22.60 -3.85 -6.18
C GLN A 111 23.74 -4.59 -5.48
N GLU A 112 24.64 -3.89 -4.80
CA GLU A 112 25.70 -4.50 -3.99
C GLU A 112 25.11 -5.34 -2.83
N ALA A 113 24.12 -4.78 -2.13
CA ALA A 113 23.41 -5.47 -1.06
C ALA A 113 22.69 -6.74 -1.57
N ARG A 114 21.97 -6.63 -2.70
CA ARG A 114 21.31 -7.78 -3.36
C ARG A 114 22.32 -8.85 -3.76
N THR A 115 23.41 -8.47 -4.41
CA THR A 115 24.45 -9.42 -4.85
C THR A 115 25.08 -10.17 -3.67
N ARG A 116 25.32 -9.49 -2.54
CA ARG A 116 25.81 -10.12 -1.31
C ARG A 116 24.80 -11.11 -0.73
N SER A 117 23.54 -10.70 -0.63
CA SER A 117 22.45 -11.57 -0.18
C SER A 117 22.34 -12.83 -1.05
N ASP A 118 22.30 -12.68 -2.37
CA ASP A 118 22.21 -13.80 -3.31
C ASP A 118 23.41 -14.76 -3.20
N THR A 119 24.61 -14.21 -2.99
CA THR A 119 25.82 -15.02 -2.79
C THR A 119 25.76 -15.85 -1.50
N GLU A 120 25.35 -15.24 -0.38
CA GLU A 120 25.20 -15.94 0.90
C GLU A 120 24.07 -16.98 0.84
N LEU A 121 22.94 -16.67 0.19
CA LEU A 121 21.84 -17.62 -0.02
C LEU A 121 22.24 -18.77 -0.96
N ALA A 122 23.01 -18.52 -2.02
CA ALA A 122 23.53 -19.55 -2.89
C ALA A 122 24.46 -20.52 -2.14
N ALA A 123 25.23 -20.03 -1.17
CA ALA A 123 26.05 -20.87 -0.30
C ALA A 123 25.22 -21.79 0.62
N LEU A 124 23.96 -21.44 0.90
CA LEU A 124 23.02 -22.31 1.62
C LEU A 124 22.32 -23.34 0.72
N ALA A 125 22.30 -23.15 -0.61
CA ALA A 125 21.58 -24.02 -1.52
C ALA A 125 21.96 -25.52 -1.40
N PRO A 126 23.24 -25.91 -1.23
CA PRO A 126 23.60 -27.31 -1.01
C PRO A 126 23.01 -27.89 0.28
N LYS A 127 22.95 -27.10 1.36
CA LYS A 127 22.31 -27.52 2.62
C LYS A 127 20.81 -27.73 2.43
N LEU A 128 20.15 -26.84 1.68
CA LEU A 128 18.74 -26.97 1.33
C LEU A 128 18.47 -28.24 0.52
N GLN A 129 19.28 -28.49 -0.52
CA GLN A 129 19.14 -29.69 -1.36
C GLN A 129 19.35 -30.97 -0.56
N ALA A 130 20.38 -31.03 0.29
CA ALA A 130 20.62 -32.18 1.16
C ALA A 130 19.44 -32.43 2.12
N ARG A 131 18.84 -31.36 2.62
CA ARG A 131 17.69 -31.44 3.52
C ARG A 131 16.42 -31.94 2.83
N VAL A 132 16.10 -31.39 1.66
CA VAL A 132 14.96 -31.84 0.85
C VAL A 132 15.15 -33.31 0.45
N ALA A 133 16.37 -33.70 0.04
CA ALA A 133 16.70 -35.09 -0.27
C ALA A 133 16.61 -36.04 0.93
N SER A 134 16.79 -35.53 2.16
CA SER A 134 16.63 -36.30 3.41
C SER A 134 15.19 -36.34 3.94
N THR A 135 14.27 -35.58 3.33
CA THR A 135 12.87 -35.58 3.71
C THR A 135 12.20 -36.82 3.10
N ASP A 136 11.65 -37.69 3.94
CA ASP A 136 10.97 -38.90 3.51
C ASP A 136 9.59 -38.54 2.91
N THR A 137 9.56 -38.25 1.61
CA THR A 137 8.33 -37.97 0.87
C THR A 137 7.46 -39.22 0.73
N THR A 138 8.05 -40.41 0.84
CA THR A 138 7.34 -41.69 0.77
C THR A 138 6.43 -41.89 1.98
N ALA A 139 6.86 -41.49 3.17
CA ALA A 139 5.99 -41.52 4.36
C ALA A 139 4.71 -40.69 4.20
N PHE A 140 4.79 -39.53 3.53
CA PHE A 140 3.62 -38.69 3.23
C PHE A 140 2.70 -39.31 2.17
N GLU A 141 3.28 -39.87 1.11
CA GLU A 141 2.52 -40.57 0.07
C GLU A 141 1.80 -41.81 0.64
N GLU A 142 2.46 -42.58 1.52
CA GLU A 142 1.84 -43.72 2.20
C GLU A 142 0.69 -43.29 3.11
N LEU A 143 0.87 -42.20 3.87
CA LEU A 143 -0.17 -41.67 4.74
C LEU A 143 -1.38 -41.16 3.94
N ALA A 144 -1.13 -40.43 2.85
CA ALA A 144 -2.18 -39.97 1.94
C ALA A 144 -2.97 -41.14 1.33
N ASN A 145 -2.26 -42.20 0.92
CA ASN A 145 -2.87 -43.42 0.40
C ASN A 145 -3.73 -44.16 1.45
N LYS A 146 -3.25 -44.26 2.70
CA LYS A 146 -4.02 -44.87 3.81
C LYS A 146 -5.28 -44.07 4.10
N MET A 147 -5.17 -42.74 4.11
CA MET A 147 -6.30 -41.86 4.37
C MET A 147 -7.35 -41.92 3.25
N GLY A 148 -6.92 -41.98 1.97
CA GLY A 148 -7.81 -42.18 0.83
C GLY A 148 -8.59 -43.50 0.91
N LYS A 149 -7.92 -44.61 1.21
CA LYS A 149 -8.56 -45.92 1.40
C LYS A 149 -9.56 -45.94 2.55
N ALA A 150 -9.24 -45.31 3.68
CA ALA A 150 -10.14 -45.21 4.83
C ALA A 150 -11.40 -44.37 4.50
N ALA A 151 -11.22 -43.27 3.75
CA ALA A 151 -12.33 -42.42 3.31
C ALA A 151 -13.25 -43.14 2.29
N GLU A 152 -12.68 -43.86 1.31
CA GLU A 152 -13.44 -44.68 0.35
C GLU A 152 -14.25 -45.78 1.05
N ALA A 153 -13.73 -46.34 2.15
CA ALA A 153 -14.40 -47.33 2.98
C ALA A 153 -15.43 -46.73 3.97
N GLY A 154 -15.52 -45.40 4.06
CA GLY A 154 -16.40 -44.71 5.02
C GLY A 154 -15.95 -44.79 6.49
N ASP A 155 -14.69 -45.18 6.75
CA ASP A 155 -14.14 -45.29 8.11
C ASP A 155 -13.61 -43.93 8.60
N MET A 156 -14.54 -43.09 9.05
CA MET A 156 -14.21 -41.74 9.52
C MET A 156 -13.40 -41.73 10.83
N VAL A 157 -13.42 -42.83 11.60
CA VAL A 157 -12.61 -42.96 12.81
C VAL A 157 -11.14 -43.12 12.43
N GLU A 158 -10.84 -43.97 11.45
CA GLU A 158 -9.49 -44.16 10.95
C GLU A 158 -8.98 -42.93 10.19
N VAL A 159 -9.83 -42.24 9.41
CA VAL A 159 -9.48 -40.95 8.79
C VAL A 159 -9.05 -39.93 9.85
N ALA A 160 -9.80 -39.78 10.94
CA ALA A 160 -9.45 -38.84 12.01
C ALA A 160 -8.14 -39.22 12.74
N ARG A 161 -7.85 -40.52 12.86
CA ARG A 161 -6.57 -41.01 13.41
C ARG A 161 -5.40 -40.66 12.49
N LEU A 162 -5.54 -40.92 11.19
CA LEU A 162 -4.51 -40.63 10.17
C LEU A 162 -4.28 -39.13 9.99
N GLN A 163 -5.32 -38.30 10.14
CA GLN A 163 -5.18 -36.84 10.13
C GLN A 163 -4.27 -36.35 11.27
N LYS A 164 -4.44 -36.88 12.50
CA LYS A 164 -3.55 -36.53 13.62
C LYS A 164 -2.11 -36.96 13.37
N GLU A 165 -1.91 -38.10 12.71
CA GLU A 165 -0.58 -38.57 12.31
C GLU A 165 0.05 -37.61 11.28
N ALA A 166 -0.75 -37.10 10.33
CA ALA A 166 -0.33 -36.09 9.37
C ALA A 166 0.05 -34.76 10.04
N GLU A 167 -0.73 -34.33 11.04
CA GLU A 167 -0.44 -33.12 11.83
C GLU A 167 0.89 -33.25 12.58
N VAL A 168 1.19 -34.42 13.16
CA VAL A 168 2.49 -34.66 13.82
C VAL A 168 3.64 -34.62 12.82
N MET A 169 3.51 -35.26 11.67
CA MET A 169 4.55 -35.22 10.62
C MET A 169 4.76 -33.79 10.10
N ALA A 170 3.67 -33.05 9.84
CA ALA A 170 3.75 -31.66 9.40
C ALA A 170 4.46 -30.78 10.43
N LYS A 171 4.16 -30.97 11.72
CA LYS A 171 4.83 -30.24 12.81
C LYS A 171 6.33 -30.57 12.90
N GLN A 172 6.71 -31.83 12.71
CA GLN A 172 8.12 -32.23 12.69
C GLN A 172 8.88 -31.61 11.50
N MET A 173 8.24 -31.52 10.33
CA MET A 173 8.81 -30.82 9.18
C MET A 173 8.96 -29.32 9.42
N GLU A 174 7.97 -28.69 10.05
CA GLU A 174 7.99 -27.27 10.40
C GLU A 174 9.10 -26.98 11.42
N GLU A 175 9.19 -27.77 12.50
CA GLU A 175 10.24 -27.66 13.52
C GLU A 175 11.63 -27.86 12.92
N GLY A 176 11.78 -28.81 11.99
CA GLY A 176 12.98 -28.93 11.19
C GLY A 176 13.24 -27.62 10.43
N SER A 177 12.30 -27.18 9.62
CA SER A 177 12.43 -26.02 8.72
C SER A 177 12.72 -24.70 9.44
N LYS A 178 12.29 -24.55 10.70
CA LYS A 178 12.45 -23.34 11.51
C LYS A 178 13.88 -22.81 11.59
N SER A 179 14.85 -23.68 11.89
CA SER A 179 16.27 -23.29 11.99
C SER A 179 16.84 -22.77 10.66
N PHE A 180 16.38 -23.34 9.55
CA PHE A 180 16.80 -22.91 8.21
C PHE A 180 16.13 -21.61 7.80
N ASN A 181 14.83 -21.46 8.07
CA ASN A 181 14.11 -20.21 7.84
C ASN A 181 14.75 -19.06 8.64
N GLN A 182 15.17 -19.31 9.88
CA GLN A 182 15.92 -18.35 10.68
C GLN A 182 17.29 -17.99 10.06
N GLU A 183 18.01 -18.96 9.49
CA GLU A 183 19.29 -18.72 8.81
C GLU A 183 19.08 -17.85 7.55
N VAL A 184 18.04 -18.14 6.75
CA VAL A 184 17.66 -17.35 5.58
C VAL A 184 17.23 -15.95 5.98
N GLU A 185 16.32 -15.81 6.95
CA GLU A 185 15.88 -14.51 7.47
C GLU A 185 17.06 -13.70 8.00
N SER A 186 18.00 -14.33 8.70
CA SER A 186 19.21 -13.67 9.20
C SER A 186 20.10 -13.15 8.07
N ILE A 187 20.24 -13.89 6.97
CA ILE A 187 21.03 -13.44 5.80
C ILE A 187 20.34 -12.26 5.13
N VAL A 188 19.03 -12.37 4.89
CA VAL A 188 18.24 -11.30 4.27
C VAL A 188 18.33 -10.04 5.13
N GLU A 189 18.19 -10.18 6.45
CA GLU A 189 18.25 -9.04 7.37
C GLU A 189 19.63 -8.40 7.42
N LYS A 190 20.67 -9.21 7.53
CA LYS A 190 22.06 -8.74 7.57
C LYS A 190 22.44 -7.96 6.31
N ASN A 191 21.90 -8.35 5.16
CA ASN A 191 22.22 -7.75 3.87
C ASN A 191 21.18 -6.72 3.41
N LEU A 192 20.22 -6.35 4.25
CA LEU A 192 19.19 -5.38 3.90
C LEU A 192 19.84 -4.00 3.70
N PRO A 193 19.62 -3.33 2.55
CA PRO A 193 20.22 -2.03 2.30
C PRO A 193 19.53 -0.95 3.14
N HIS A 194 20.30 -0.29 4.00
CA HIS A 194 19.90 0.91 4.76
C HIS A 194 20.53 2.16 4.15
N ASP A 195 19.88 3.31 4.34
CA ASP A 195 20.30 4.60 3.81
C ASP A 195 20.60 4.52 2.30
N VAL A 196 19.57 4.12 1.54
CA VAL A 196 19.64 3.97 0.08
C VAL A 196 18.53 4.71 -0.65
N ASN A 197 17.55 5.27 0.06
CA ASN A 197 16.46 6.04 -0.52
C ASN A 197 16.34 7.38 0.18
N LEU A 198 16.01 8.41 -0.59
CA LEU A 198 15.62 9.74 -0.10
C LEU A 198 14.33 10.09 -0.82
N THR A 199 13.23 10.24 -0.09
CA THR A 199 11.96 10.67 -0.68
C THR A 199 11.47 11.92 0.01
N VAL A 200 11.19 12.96 -0.78
CA VAL A 200 10.57 14.20 -0.30
C VAL A 200 9.14 14.27 -0.83
N ARG A 201 8.19 14.52 0.06
CA ARG A 201 6.77 14.71 -0.27
C ARG A 201 6.32 16.06 0.28
N ILE A 202 5.63 16.84 -0.55
CA ILE A 202 5.07 18.14 -0.19
C ILE A 202 3.57 18.08 -0.47
N ALA A 203 2.77 18.18 0.59
CA ALA A 203 1.32 18.19 0.53
C ALA A 203 0.79 19.60 0.81
N ILE A 204 0.14 20.19 -0.19
CA ILE A 204 -0.49 21.51 -0.13
C ILE A 204 -1.94 21.36 0.31
N ASN A 205 -2.36 22.21 1.26
CA ASN A 205 -3.68 22.16 1.88
C ASN A 205 -3.99 20.79 2.50
N LYS A 206 -2.98 20.19 3.16
CA LYS A 206 -3.17 19.06 4.07
C LYS A 206 -3.38 19.61 5.48
N PHE A 207 -4.47 19.23 6.12
CA PHE A 207 -4.92 19.81 7.40
C PHE A 207 -4.80 18.87 8.60
N TYR A 208 -4.38 17.62 8.36
CA TYR A 208 -4.26 16.60 9.39
C TYR A 208 -3.12 15.64 9.04
N GLU A 209 -2.28 15.31 10.02
CA GLU A 209 -1.28 14.24 9.96
C GLU A 209 -1.35 13.44 11.26
N SER A 210 -1.34 12.12 11.16
CA SER A 210 -1.23 11.23 12.32
C SER A 210 0.13 10.54 12.33
N PHE A 211 0.64 10.29 13.53
CA PHE A 211 1.90 9.60 13.72
C PHE A 211 1.64 8.22 14.34
N ASN A 212 2.26 7.18 13.78
CA ASN A 212 2.16 5.81 14.32
C ASN A 212 2.85 5.64 15.69
N LYS A 213 3.72 6.60 16.07
CA LYS A 213 4.43 6.70 17.35
C LYS A 213 4.59 8.18 17.71
N GLU A 214 4.87 8.47 18.98
CA GLU A 214 5.20 9.84 19.42
C GLU A 214 6.42 10.35 18.63
N PRO A 215 6.31 11.48 17.90
CA PRO A 215 7.42 12.00 17.13
C PRO A 215 8.48 12.65 18.02
N GLN A 216 9.75 12.43 17.69
CA GLN A 216 10.85 13.21 18.24
C GLN A 216 10.82 14.61 17.65
N THR A 217 10.99 15.64 18.48
CA THR A 217 10.94 17.03 18.04
C THR A 217 12.34 17.65 18.03
N GLY A 218 12.59 18.52 17.06
CA GLY A 218 13.84 19.26 16.97
C GLY A 218 13.68 20.54 16.14
N LYS A 219 14.80 21.20 15.84
CA LYS A 219 14.83 22.41 15.01
C LYS A 219 15.85 22.28 13.89
N LEU A 220 15.50 22.79 12.72
CA LEU A 220 16.42 23.03 11.63
C LEU A 220 17.35 24.22 11.93
N SER A 221 18.34 24.42 11.06
CA SER A 221 19.29 25.53 11.13
C SER A 221 18.62 26.92 11.08
N ASP A 222 17.49 27.06 10.39
CA ASP A 222 16.70 28.29 10.31
C ASP A 222 15.72 28.47 11.49
N GLY A 223 15.73 27.54 12.45
CA GLY A 223 14.84 27.53 13.61
C GLY A 223 13.46 26.89 13.39
N THR A 224 13.16 26.43 12.17
CA THR A 224 11.92 25.71 11.85
C THR A 224 11.85 24.40 12.64
N SER A 225 10.74 24.15 13.33
CA SER A 225 10.53 22.90 14.06
C SER A 225 10.32 21.72 13.10
N PHE A 226 10.89 20.57 13.43
CA PHE A 226 10.63 19.31 12.74
C PHE A 226 10.14 18.23 13.72
N TYR A 227 9.46 17.23 13.18
CA TYR A 227 8.90 16.09 13.89
C TYR A 227 9.37 14.81 13.20
N ARG A 228 10.11 13.95 13.87
CA ARG A 228 10.65 12.72 13.28
C ARG A 228 10.00 11.50 13.90
N VAL A 229 9.57 10.59 13.05
CA VAL A 229 9.06 9.27 13.42
C VAL A 229 10.02 8.24 12.85
N GLU A 230 10.60 7.40 13.71
CA GLU A 230 11.38 6.26 13.26
C GLU A 230 10.45 5.10 12.89
N ASP A 231 10.56 4.66 11.65
CA ASP A 231 9.99 3.42 11.16
C ASP A 231 11.02 2.28 11.22
N SER A 232 10.56 1.06 10.98
CA SER A 232 11.43 -0.12 10.99
C SER A 232 11.10 -1.03 9.83
N ARG A 233 9.85 -1.50 9.73
CA ARG A 233 9.41 -2.34 8.63
C ARG A 233 7.98 -2.03 8.24
N ASN A 234 7.67 -2.12 6.95
CA ASN A 234 6.28 -2.20 6.52
C ASN A 234 5.68 -3.60 6.79
N ASN A 235 4.40 -3.75 6.47
CA ASN A 235 3.67 -5.02 6.60
C ASN A 235 4.25 -6.16 5.75
N SER A 236 5.03 -5.85 4.70
CA SER A 236 5.74 -6.86 3.89
C SER A 236 7.16 -7.15 4.41
N GLY A 237 7.53 -6.63 5.59
CA GLY A 237 8.83 -6.87 6.23
C GLY A 237 10.00 -6.10 5.61
N THR A 238 9.73 -5.20 4.65
CA THR A 238 10.75 -4.37 4.01
C THR A 238 11.14 -3.23 4.93
N TRP A 239 12.44 -2.97 5.07
CA TRP A 239 12.91 -1.82 5.84
C TRP A 239 12.41 -0.51 5.25
N ILE A 240 12.01 0.39 6.13
CA ILE A 240 11.62 1.75 5.78
C ILE A 240 12.36 2.69 6.72
N GLU A 241 13.01 3.70 6.14
CA GLU A 241 13.68 4.73 6.92
C GLU A 241 12.67 5.63 7.63
N GLY A 242 13.06 6.20 8.77
CA GLY A 242 12.21 7.15 9.48
C GLY A 242 11.85 8.38 8.63
N THR A 243 10.66 8.92 8.88
CA THR A 243 10.15 10.11 8.19
C THR A 243 10.25 11.34 9.08
N THR A 244 10.80 12.44 8.52
CA THR A 244 10.91 13.74 9.18
C THR A 244 9.92 14.72 8.55
N PHE A 245 9.05 15.30 9.37
CA PHE A 245 7.97 16.18 8.97
C PHE A 245 8.25 17.64 9.37
N ILE A 246 7.84 18.57 8.52
CA ILE A 246 7.74 20.00 8.82
C ILE A 246 6.33 20.46 8.45
N PHE A 247 5.75 21.26 9.33
CA PHE A 247 4.43 21.84 9.17
C PHE A 247 4.58 23.34 8.97
N LEU A 248 4.19 23.83 7.79
CA LEU A 248 4.21 25.25 7.47
C LEU A 248 2.77 25.79 7.48
N GLY A 249 2.58 26.91 8.17
CA GLY A 249 1.27 27.50 8.49
C GLY A 249 1.25 27.95 9.96
N ASN A 250 0.56 29.04 10.26
CA ASN A 250 0.63 29.67 11.59
C ASN A 250 -0.26 29.00 12.66
N GLU A 251 -1.08 28.02 12.28
CA GLU A 251 -2.12 27.46 13.15
C GLU A 251 -2.04 25.94 13.34
N TRP A 252 -0.90 25.34 12.99
CA TRP A 252 -0.63 23.94 13.29
C TRP A 252 -0.58 23.71 14.80
N LYS A 253 -1.30 22.68 15.27
CA LYS A 253 -1.36 22.29 16.68
C LYS A 253 -1.09 20.80 16.81
N ALA A 254 -0.15 20.46 17.68
CA ALA A 254 0.03 19.10 18.14
C ALA A 254 -1.14 18.71 19.06
N GLY A 255 -1.61 17.47 18.96
CA GLY A 255 -2.69 16.96 19.77
C GLY A 255 -2.69 15.45 19.86
N LYS A 256 -3.78 14.92 20.41
CA LYS A 256 -4.07 13.48 20.42
C LYS A 256 -5.47 13.26 19.86
N ASP A 257 -5.58 12.25 19.01
CA ASP A 257 -6.85 11.70 18.54
C ASP A 257 -6.92 10.25 19.05
N ASN A 258 -7.71 10.03 20.10
CA ASN A 258 -7.61 8.85 20.95
C ASN A 258 -6.18 8.70 21.52
N ASP A 259 -5.52 7.56 21.26
CA ASP A 259 -4.15 7.29 21.69
C ASP A 259 -3.08 7.61 20.62
N ILE A 260 -3.49 8.21 19.50
CA ILE A 260 -2.61 8.51 18.37
C ILE A 260 -2.20 9.99 18.44
N SER A 261 -0.89 10.24 18.36
CA SER A 261 -0.35 11.60 18.29
C SER A 261 -0.61 12.19 16.91
N ILE A 262 -1.10 13.43 16.86
CA ILE A 262 -1.53 14.09 15.63
C ILE A 262 -0.97 15.51 15.51
N MET A 263 -0.99 16.01 14.29
CA MET A 263 -0.78 17.42 13.95
C MET A 263 -1.97 17.89 13.11
N GLN A 264 -2.63 18.96 13.55
CA GLN A 264 -3.85 19.46 12.91
C GLN A 264 -3.77 20.95 12.61
N HIS A 265 -4.34 21.36 11.48
CA HIS A 265 -4.52 22.75 11.07
C HIS A 265 -6.02 22.98 10.77
N PRO A 266 -6.62 24.11 11.18
CA PRO A 266 -8.00 24.43 10.79
C PRO A 266 -8.12 24.63 9.27
N GLU A 267 -9.21 24.17 8.66
CA GLU A 267 -9.40 24.28 7.21
C GLU A 267 -9.79 25.69 6.75
N HIS A 268 -10.46 26.49 7.60
CA HIS A 268 -10.96 27.84 7.27
C HIS A 268 -11.80 27.87 5.98
N VAL A 269 -12.93 27.18 6.00
CA VAL A 269 -13.82 26.98 4.82
C VAL A 269 -14.27 28.28 4.14
N GLU A 270 -14.22 29.41 4.85
CA GLU A 270 -14.53 30.74 4.34
C GLU A 270 -13.45 31.36 3.42
N LYS A 271 -12.21 30.85 3.46
CA LYS A 271 -11.14 31.30 2.56
C LYS A 271 -11.39 30.85 1.12
N PRO A 272 -10.87 31.56 0.10
CA PRO A 272 -10.97 31.12 -1.30
C PRO A 272 -10.37 29.73 -1.51
N SER A 273 -11.00 28.87 -2.31
CA SER A 273 -10.52 27.52 -2.63
C SER A 273 -9.09 27.50 -3.15
N ALA A 274 -8.77 28.43 -4.06
CA ALA A 274 -7.45 28.63 -4.65
C ALA A 274 -6.48 29.44 -3.76
N SER A 275 -6.47 29.16 -2.45
CA SER A 275 -5.49 29.71 -1.50
C SER A 275 -4.72 28.58 -0.82
N VAL A 276 -3.41 28.76 -0.64
CA VAL A 276 -2.59 27.83 0.15
C VAL A 276 -2.67 28.27 1.61
N ARG A 277 -3.09 27.37 2.48
CA ARG A 277 -3.37 27.63 3.90
C ARG A 277 -2.43 26.85 4.79
N SER A 278 -2.10 25.63 4.37
CA SER A 278 -1.20 24.73 5.09
C SER A 278 -0.33 23.97 4.12
N ILE A 279 0.89 23.64 4.55
CA ILE A 279 1.80 22.77 3.80
C ILE A 279 2.43 21.78 4.79
N VAL A 280 2.44 20.51 4.41
CA VAL A 280 3.21 19.47 5.10
C VAL A 280 4.35 19.04 4.18
N VAL A 281 5.58 19.15 4.66
CA VAL A 281 6.76 18.60 4.01
C VAL A 281 7.17 17.36 4.80
N SER A 282 7.33 16.21 4.13
CA SER A 282 7.87 15.00 4.74
C SER A 282 9.07 14.49 3.96
N VAL A 283 10.11 14.07 4.69
CA VAL A 283 11.35 13.52 4.14
C VAL A 283 11.61 12.16 4.77
N GLU A 284 11.49 11.13 3.95
CA GLU A 284 11.77 9.73 4.31
C GLU A 284 13.20 9.41 3.88
N ALA A 285 14.08 9.25 4.87
CA ALA A 285 15.50 8.90 4.70
C ALA A 285 16.13 8.62 6.09
N ASP A 286 17.36 8.15 6.09
CA ASP A 286 18.21 8.16 7.29
C ASP A 286 18.16 9.53 7.97
N GLY A 287 18.17 9.55 9.31
CA GLY A 287 17.95 10.77 10.10
C GLY A 287 18.88 11.92 9.74
N LYS A 288 20.16 11.63 9.48
CA LYS A 288 21.11 12.67 9.09
C LYS A 288 20.79 13.19 7.69
N ARG A 289 20.54 12.29 6.74
CA ARG A 289 20.23 12.65 5.35
C ARG A 289 18.93 13.42 5.22
N ALA A 290 17.91 13.04 5.98
CA ALA A 290 16.63 13.75 6.03
C ALA A 290 16.82 15.20 6.49
N LEU A 291 17.62 15.41 7.54
CA LEU A 291 17.92 16.75 8.05
C LEU A 291 18.79 17.55 7.09
N ASP A 292 19.80 16.94 6.47
CA ASP A 292 20.65 17.59 5.47
C ASP A 292 19.81 18.03 4.26
N ALA A 293 18.90 17.18 3.78
CA ALA A 293 17.96 17.51 2.72
C ALA A 293 17.06 18.69 3.12
N LEU A 294 16.40 18.62 4.28
CA LEU A 294 15.53 19.68 4.77
C LEU A 294 16.25 21.04 4.95
N ASN A 295 17.49 21.03 5.45
CA ASN A 295 18.29 22.25 5.60
C ASN A 295 18.75 22.83 4.24
N SER A 296 18.85 21.99 3.21
CA SER A 296 19.19 22.43 1.84
C SER A 296 17.99 22.95 1.05
N MET A 297 16.76 22.63 1.48
CA MET A 297 15.55 23.05 0.79
C MET A 297 15.32 24.56 0.89
N ASN A 298 14.79 25.14 -0.19
CA ASN A 298 14.31 26.53 -0.16
C ASN A 298 12.92 26.60 0.50
N LEU A 299 12.85 26.44 1.82
CA LEU A 299 11.60 26.51 2.57
C LEU A 299 10.90 27.87 2.46
N SER A 300 11.65 28.94 2.15
CA SER A 300 11.08 30.28 1.96
C SER A 300 10.13 30.34 0.75
N ALA A 301 10.41 29.59 -0.32
CA ALA A 301 9.52 29.50 -1.48
C ALA A 301 8.16 28.89 -1.11
N LEU A 302 8.15 27.86 -0.25
CA LEU A 302 6.92 27.24 0.25
C LEU A 302 6.19 28.18 1.23
N LYS A 303 6.92 28.77 2.18
CA LYS A 303 6.36 29.72 3.16
C LYS A 303 5.67 30.91 2.46
N ALA A 304 6.21 31.37 1.33
CA ALA A 304 5.64 32.47 0.54
C ALA A 304 4.29 32.16 -0.12
N LEU A 305 3.91 30.87 -0.27
CA LEU A 305 2.61 30.50 -0.81
C LEU A 305 1.46 30.74 0.18
N ILE A 306 1.75 30.68 1.48
CA ILE A 306 0.74 30.63 2.54
C ILE A 306 0.05 32.00 2.67
N LYS A 307 -1.28 32.03 2.55
CA LYS A 307 -2.14 33.22 2.59
C LYS A 307 -3.19 33.13 3.69
#